data_AF-A0A9E3EBD2-F1
#
_entry.id   AF-A0A9E3EBD2-F1
#
_cell.length_a   1.000
_cell.length_b   1.000
_cell.length_c   1.000
_cell.angle_alpha   90.00
_cell.angle_beta   90.00
_cell.angle_gamma   90.00
#
_symmetry.space_group_name_H-M   'P 1'
#
loop_
_entity.id
_entity.type
_entity.pdbx_description
1 polymer ?
#
loop_
_entity_poly.entity_id
_entity_poly.type
_entity_poly.pdbx_seq_one_letter_code
_entity_poly.pdbx_strand_id
1 'polypeptide(L)'
;MHRGKLAALITLAAIALVMPAIERAMTGHVEMLSNYGLVETALSIIALFWWFHLDKAEHNYRAGPLMNGGVLLVAVIALPIYFVRSRGWKRGGTAFVWALAFLGVIFVLEEAGEWVGASLTR
;
A
#
# COMPACT_ATOMS: atom_id res chain seq x y z
N MET A 1 3.35 -0.80 -17.81
CA MET A 1 3.12 -0.08 -16.55
C MET A 1 4.06 1.11 -16.51
N HIS A 2 3.57 2.32 -16.27
CA HIS A 2 4.42 3.52 -16.18
C HIS A 2 5.46 3.35 -15.06
N ARG A 3 6.73 3.68 -15.31
CA ARG A 3 7.84 3.46 -14.36
C ARG A 3 7.57 4.06 -12.97
N GLY A 4 6.88 5.21 -12.91
CA GLY A 4 6.49 5.86 -11.66
C GLY A 4 5.51 5.06 -10.79
N LYS A 5 4.55 4.34 -11.41
CA LYS A 5 3.62 3.50 -10.64
C LYS A 5 4.33 2.29 -10.04
N LEU A 6 5.26 1.70 -10.80
CA LEU A 6 6.09 0.62 -10.30
C LEU A 6 6.99 1.11 -9.16
N ALA A 7 7.58 2.29 -9.28
CA ALA A 7 8.36 2.89 -8.21
C ALA A 7 7.54 3.08 -6.92
N ALA A 8 6.32 3.61 -7.00
CA ALA A 8 5.46 3.77 -5.83
C ALA A 8 5.08 2.43 -5.16
N LEU A 9 4.84 1.38 -5.95
CA LEU A 9 4.59 0.03 -5.41
C LEU A 9 5.84 -0.58 -4.78
N ILE A 10 7.02 -0.37 -5.37
CA ILE A 10 8.30 -0.81 -4.79
C ILE A 10 8.57 -0.07 -3.48
N THR A 11 8.34 1.24 -3.43
CA THR A 11 8.47 2.02 -2.19
C THR A 11 7.57 1.44 -1.10
N LEU A 12 6.33 1.10 -1.43
CA LEU A 12 5.40 0.53 -0.48
C LEU A 12 5.84 -0.86 0.00
N ALA A 13 6.30 -1.72 -0.92
CA ALA A 13 6.86 -3.03 -0.56
C ALA A 13 8.13 -2.92 0.30
N ALA A 14 8.98 -1.93 0.05
CA ALA A 14 10.16 -1.67 0.86
C ALA A 14 9.80 -1.18 2.26
N ILE A 15 8.81 -0.29 2.39
CA ILE A 15 8.31 0.19 3.69
C ILE A 15 7.78 -0.99 4.51
N ALA A 16 6.90 -1.80 3.91
CA ALA A 16 6.28 -2.96 4.55
C ALA A 16 7.29 -4.02 5.03
N LEU A 17 8.44 -4.16 4.37
CA LEU A 17 9.49 -5.07 4.81
C LEU A 17 10.40 -4.44 5.88
N VAL A 18 10.79 -3.18 5.69
CA VAL A 18 11.85 -2.53 6.46
C VAL A 18 11.35 -2.03 7.81
N MET A 19 10.13 -1.48 7.89
CA MET A 19 9.61 -0.92 9.15
C MET A 19 9.44 -1.96 10.26
N PRO A 20 8.75 -3.10 10.05
CA PRO A 20 8.64 -4.13 11.08
C PRO A 20 10.00 -4.77 11.42
N ALA A 21 10.92 -4.86 10.45
CA ALA A 21 12.29 -5.32 10.71
C ALA A 21 13.05 -4.38 11.65
N ILE A 22 12.95 -3.07 11.43
CA ILE A 22 13.55 -2.05 12.29
C ILE A 22 12.89 -2.09 13.68
N GLU A 23 11.57 -2.10 13.74
CA GLU A 23 10.83 -2.15 15.01
C GLU A 23 11.27 -3.36 15.82
N ARG A 24 11.17 -4.56 15.24
CA ARG A 24 11.58 -5.80 15.89
C ARG A 24 13.03 -5.76 16.38
N ALA A 25 13.93 -5.20 15.58
CA ALA A 25 15.34 -5.10 15.94
C ALA A 25 15.60 -4.14 17.12
N MET A 26 14.78 -3.10 17.28
CA MET A 26 14.97 -2.08 18.32
C MET A 26 14.18 -2.37 19.60
N THR A 27 12.98 -2.94 19.51
CA THR A 27 12.05 -3.14 20.64
C THR A 27 11.91 -4.60 21.05
N GLY A 28 12.34 -5.54 20.20
CA GLY A 28 12.19 -6.98 20.41
C GLY A 28 10.80 -7.55 20.14
N HIS A 29 9.82 -6.72 19.74
CA HIS A 29 8.45 -7.12 19.41
C HIS A 29 7.81 -6.11 18.44
N VAL A 30 6.89 -6.54 17.59
CA VAL A 30 6.15 -5.65 16.67
C VAL A 30 4.75 -5.40 17.23
N GLU A 31 4.36 -4.14 17.36
CA GLU A 31 3.04 -3.72 17.85
C GLU A 31 2.28 -2.91 16.81
N MET A 32 1.01 -3.25 16.60
CA MET A 32 0.16 -2.66 15.55
C MET A 32 -0.04 -1.14 15.68
N LEU A 33 0.00 -0.59 16.90
CA LEU A 33 -0.18 0.85 17.17
C LEU A 33 1.08 1.50 17.76
N SER A 34 2.24 0.89 17.53
CA SER A 34 3.51 1.47 17.96
C SER A 34 3.84 2.75 17.19
N ASN A 35 4.81 3.53 17.68
CA ASN A 35 5.31 4.68 16.95
C ASN A 35 5.90 4.30 15.58
N TYR A 36 6.47 3.09 15.44
CA TYR A 36 7.00 2.58 14.17
C TYR A 36 5.85 2.23 13.22
N GLY A 37 4.81 1.54 13.69
CA GLY A 37 3.61 1.25 12.91
C GLY A 37 2.87 2.51 12.45
N LEU A 38 2.85 3.57 13.27
CA LEU A 38 2.30 4.87 12.88
C LEU A 38 3.13 5.54 11.77
N VAL A 39 4.46 5.50 11.86
CA VAL A 39 5.36 6.01 10.83
C VAL A 39 5.23 5.21 9.54
N GLU A 40 5.19 3.88 9.64
CA GLU A 40 4.96 2.98 8.52
C GLU A 40 3.65 3.32 7.80
N THR A 41 2.56 3.44 8.56
CA THR A 41 1.24 3.81 8.04
C THR A 41 1.32 5.15 7.30
N ALA A 42 1.93 6.17 7.90
CA ALA A 42 2.07 7.49 7.28
C ALA A 42 2.86 7.44 5.96
N LEU A 43 3.97 6.70 5.92
CA LEU A 43 4.78 6.55 4.71
C LEU A 43 4.04 5.76 3.62
N SER A 44 3.34 4.69 4.00
CA SER A 44 2.52 3.88 3.10
C SER A 44 1.38 4.69 2.49
N ILE A 45 0.73 5.56 3.27
CA ILE A 45 -0.29 6.50 2.78
C ILE A 45 0.28 7.43 1.71
N ILE A 46 1.48 7.98 1.92
CA ILE A 46 2.14 8.86 0.94
C ILE A 46 2.43 8.10 -0.36
N ALA A 47 2.96 6.88 -0.27
CA ALA A 47 3.25 6.04 -1.43
C ALA A 47 1.98 5.66 -2.21
N LEU A 48 0.90 5.29 -1.51
CA LEU A 48 -0.40 5.00 -2.13
C LEU A 48 -1.00 6.23 -2.80
N PHE A 49 -0.94 7.39 -2.16
CA PHE A 49 -1.45 8.63 -2.71
C PHE A 49 -0.69 9.05 -3.97
N TRP A 50 0.63 8.85 -3.97
CA TRP A 50 1.47 9.05 -5.14
C TRP A 50 1.09 8.11 -6.29
N TRP A 51 0.95 6.81 -6.01
CA TRP A 51 0.50 5.82 -6.99
C TRP A 51 -0.87 6.18 -7.57
N PHE A 52 -1.82 6.55 -6.71
CA PHE A 52 -3.18 6.94 -7.09
C PHE A 52 -3.17 8.15 -8.04
N HIS A 53 -2.36 9.16 -7.76
CA HIS A 53 -2.27 10.34 -8.63
C HIS A 53 -1.71 10.01 -10.01
N LEU A 54 -0.67 9.18 -10.08
CA LEU A 54 -0.11 8.72 -11.35
C LEU A 54 -1.12 7.88 -12.14
N ASP A 55 -1.85 7.00 -11.46
CA ASP A 55 -2.84 6.13 -12.09
C ASP A 55 -4.05 6.89 -12.62
N LYS A 56 -4.53 7.87 -11.85
CA LYS A 56 -5.60 8.78 -12.23
C LYS A 56 -5.25 9.59 -13.48
N ALA A 57 -4.02 10.10 -13.55
CA ALA A 57 -3.52 10.85 -14.70
C ALA A 57 -3.48 9.99 -15.97
N GLU A 58 -3.01 8.75 -15.87
CA GLU A 58 -2.93 7.80 -16.99
C GLU A 58 -4.31 7.43 -17.56
N HIS A 59 -5.35 7.40 -16.71
CA HIS A 59 -6.72 7.04 -17.12
C HIS A 59 -7.61 8.25 -17.40
N ASN A 60 -7.06 9.47 -17.47
CA ASN A 60 -7.81 10.72 -17.68
C ASN A 60 -9.00 10.90 -16.71
N TYR A 61 -8.89 10.36 -15.48
CA TYR A 61 -9.99 10.32 -14.54
C TYR A 61 -10.06 11.60 -13.70
N ARG A 62 -11.20 12.31 -13.73
CA ARG A 62 -11.43 13.51 -12.90
C ARG A 62 -12.09 13.12 -11.58
N ALA A 63 -11.28 12.66 -10.64
CA ALA A 63 -11.73 12.36 -9.28
C ALA A 63 -12.10 13.65 -8.54
N GLY A 64 -13.32 13.68 -7.97
CA GLY A 64 -13.82 14.77 -7.14
C GLY A 64 -13.19 14.79 -5.74
N PRO A 65 -13.48 15.83 -4.92
CA PRO A 65 -12.87 16.04 -3.60
C PRO A 65 -13.03 14.83 -2.67
N LEU A 66 -14.22 14.22 -2.70
CA LEU A 66 -14.57 13.07 -1.89
C LEU A 66 -13.79 11.80 -2.29
N MET A 67 -13.45 11.65 -3.57
CA MET A 67 -12.63 10.53 -4.04
C MET A 67 -11.13 10.78 -3.74
N ASN A 68 -10.66 12.02 -3.84
CA ASN A 68 -9.29 12.37 -3.46
C ASN A 68 -9.03 12.21 -1.95
N GLY A 69 -10.02 12.48 -1.10
CA GLY A 69 -9.91 12.28 0.35
C GLY A 69 -10.31 10.88 0.84
N GLY A 70 -11.29 10.24 0.17
CA GLY A 70 -11.91 9.00 0.64
C GLY A 70 -11.19 7.70 0.28
N VAL A 71 -10.33 7.70 -0.73
CA VAL A 71 -9.53 6.51 -1.12
C VAL A 71 -8.66 5.99 0.04
N LEU A 72 -8.28 6.86 0.98
CA LEU A 72 -7.48 6.49 2.15
C LEU A 72 -8.32 6.00 3.34
N LEU A 73 -9.52 6.55 3.56
CA LEU A 73 -10.36 6.22 4.72
C LEU A 73 -11.30 5.02 4.47
N VAL A 74 -11.61 4.71 3.21
CA VAL A 74 -12.63 3.71 2.85
C VAL A 74 -12.12 2.76 1.77
N ALA A 75 -10.82 2.46 1.76
CA ALA A 75 -10.13 1.74 0.68
C ALA A 75 -10.86 0.46 0.22
N VAL A 76 -11.46 -0.30 1.16
CA VAL A 76 -12.21 -1.54 0.88
C VAL A 76 -13.41 -1.32 -0.06
N ILE A 77 -14.12 -0.19 0.05
CA ILE A 77 -15.29 0.12 -0.79
C ILE A 77 -14.90 1.04 -1.94
N ALA A 78 -14.00 2.00 -1.68
CA ALA A 78 -13.58 3.00 -2.65
C ALA A 78 -12.77 2.39 -3.81
N LEU A 79 -11.86 1.44 -3.54
CA LEU A 79 -11.02 0.83 -4.57
C LEU A 79 -11.82 0.02 -5.61
N PRO A 80 -12.76 -0.87 -5.23
CA PRO A 80 -13.63 -1.54 -6.20
C PRO A 80 -14.39 -0.55 -7.08
N ILE A 81 -15.02 0.48 -6.47
CA ILE A 81 -15.78 1.50 -7.19
C ILE A 81 -14.86 2.27 -8.15
N TYR A 82 -13.68 2.67 -7.68
CA TYR A 82 -12.68 3.39 -8.48
C TYR A 82 -12.21 2.55 -9.67
N PHE A 83 -11.82 1.29 -9.45
CA PHE A 83 -11.34 0.41 -10.50
C PHE A 83 -12.40 0.15 -11.56
N VAL A 84 -13.64 -0.12 -11.14
CA VAL A 84 -14.77 -0.31 -12.07
C VAL A 84 -15.10 0.98 -12.83
N ARG A 85 -15.14 2.15 -12.18
CA ARG A 85 -15.43 3.42 -12.88
C ARG A 85 -14.33 3.87 -13.83
N SER A 86 -13.07 3.69 -13.46
CA SER A 86 -11.94 4.15 -14.28
C SER A 86 -11.62 3.23 -15.45
N ARG A 87 -11.93 1.92 -15.34
CA ARG A 87 -11.50 0.91 -16.32
C ARG A 87 -12.65 0.08 -16.92
N GLY A 88 -13.89 0.24 -16.43
CA GLY A 88 -15.04 -0.60 -16.76
C GLY A 88 -15.06 -1.92 -15.97
N TRP A 89 -16.19 -2.62 -15.93
CA TRP A 89 -16.39 -3.82 -15.09
C TRP A 89 -15.34 -4.93 -15.32
N LYS A 90 -15.05 -5.28 -16.58
CA LYS A 90 -14.12 -6.39 -16.89
C LYS A 90 -12.67 -6.09 -16.47
N ARG A 91 -12.16 -4.89 -16.80
CA ARG A 91 -10.77 -4.50 -16.47
C ARG A 91 -10.62 -3.97 -15.05
N GLY A 92 -11.68 -3.41 -14.49
CA GLY A 92 -11.75 -2.98 -13.09
C GLY A 92 -11.78 -4.15 -12.13
N GLY A 93 -12.54 -5.20 -12.45
CA GLY A 93 -12.55 -6.44 -11.67
C GLY A 93 -11.18 -7.13 -11.62
N THR A 94 -10.50 -7.26 -12.76
CA THR A 94 -9.13 -7.80 -12.77
C THR A 94 -8.13 -6.91 -12.05
N ALA A 95 -8.24 -5.58 -12.18
CA ALA A 95 -7.40 -4.66 -11.40
C ALA A 95 -7.63 -4.81 -9.88
N PHE A 96 -8.87 -5.06 -9.46
CA PHE A 96 -9.19 -5.33 -8.05
C PHE A 96 -8.57 -6.63 -7.56
N VAL A 97 -8.66 -7.71 -8.34
CA VAL A 97 -7.99 -8.99 -8.01
C VAL A 97 -6.48 -8.81 -7.87
N TRP A 98 -5.84 -8.06 -8.78
CA TRP A 98 -4.42 -7.76 -8.66
C TRP A 98 -4.08 -6.92 -7.43
N ALA A 99 -4.95 -5.97 -7.05
CA ALA A 99 -4.78 -5.21 -5.83
C ALA A 99 -4.88 -6.10 -4.57
N LEU A 100 -5.80 -7.07 -4.55
CA LEU A 100 -5.90 -8.05 -3.46
C LEU A 100 -4.67 -8.96 -3.40
N ALA A 101 -4.18 -9.43 -4.56
CA ALA A 101 -2.96 -10.22 -4.63
C ALA A 101 -1.75 -9.43 -4.11
N PHE A 102 -1.63 -8.16 -4.48
CA PHE A 102 -0.58 -7.27 -3.99
C PHE A 102 -0.69 -7.05 -2.47
N LEU A 103 -1.90 -6.86 -1.93
CA LEU A 103 -2.12 -6.78 -0.49
C LEU A 103 -1.63 -8.05 0.22
N GLY A 104 -1.91 -9.23 -0.33
CA GLY A 104 -1.38 -10.49 0.20
C GLY A 104 0.16 -10.54 0.20
N VAL A 105 0.81 -10.00 -0.83
CA VAL A 105 2.28 -9.88 -0.85
C VAL A 105 2.79 -8.94 0.23
N ILE A 106 2.11 -7.82 0.48
CA ILE A 106 2.47 -6.88 1.55
C ILE A 106 2.41 -7.57 2.92
N PHE A 107 1.34 -8.30 3.22
CA PHE A 107 1.25 -9.08 4.47
C PHE A 107 2.40 -10.07 4.65
N VAL A 108 2.79 -10.78 3.58
CA VAL A 108 3.93 -11.70 3.62
C VAL A 108 5.25 -10.96 3.86
N LEU A 109 5.41 -9.76 3.31
CA LEU A 109 6.59 -8.94 3.51
C LEU A 109 6.69 -8.37 4.93
N GLU A 110 5.58 -7.98 5.55
CA GLU A 110 5.54 -7.53 6.94
C GLU A 110 6.01 -8.65 7.88
N GLU A 111 5.44 -9.85 7.73
CA GLU A 111 5.85 -11.05 8.50
C GLU A 111 7.33 -11.40 8.27
N ALA A 112 7.78 -11.32 7.01
CA ALA A 112 9.18 -11.56 6.67
C ALA A 112 10.11 -10.50 7.31
N GLY A 113 9.67 -9.24 7.35
CA GLY A 113 10.39 -8.14 7.99
C GLY A 113 10.57 -8.40 9.48
N GLU A 114 9.50 -8.77 10.18
CA GLU A 114 9.58 -9.17 11.58
C GLU A 114 10.56 -10.34 11.78
N TRP A 115 10.45 -11.39 10.96
CA TRP A 115 11.36 -12.54 11.06
C TRP A 115 12.84 -12.17 10.85
N VAL A 116 13.12 -11.28 9.89
CA VAL A 116 14.46 -10.75 9.64
C VAL A 116 14.96 -9.98 10.86
N GLY A 117 14.16 -9.07 11.42
CA GLY A 117 14.54 -8.31 12.61
C GLY A 117 14.82 -9.21 13.82
N ALA A 118 14.05 -10.28 13.99
CA ALA A 118 14.25 -11.28 15.03
C ALA A 118 15.53 -12.10 14.83
N SER A 119 15.93 -12.35 13.58
CA SER A 119 17.15 -13.11 13.26
C SER A 119 18.43 -12.30 13.45
N LEU A 120 18.36 -10.98 13.28
CA LEU A 120 19.49 -10.05 13.47
C LEU A 120 19.80 -9.74 14.94
N THR A 121 18.87 -10.03 15.85
CA THR A 121 18.97 -9.73 17.29
C THR A 121 19.21 -10.94 18.18
N ARG A 122 19.39 -12.13 17.58
CA ARG A 122 19.90 -13.34 18.26
C ARG A 122 21.42 -13.37 18.22
#